data_AF-A0A4V2B1C2-F1
#
_entry.id   AF-A0A4V2B1C2-F1
#
_cell.length_a   1.000
_cell.length_b   1.000
_cell.length_c   1.000
_cell.angle_alpha   90.00
_cell.angle_beta   90.00
_cell.angle_gamma   90.00
#
_symmetry.space_group_name_H-M   'P 1'
#
loop_
_entity.id
_entity.type
_entity.pdbx_description
1 polymer ?
#
loop_
_entity_poly.entity_id
_entity_poly.type
_entity_poly.pdbx_seq_one_letter_code
_entity_poly.pdbx_strand_id
1 'polypeptide(L)'
;KLNEPACDLAAAAAIWSSVEETPIPGDWVFMGELALTGEVRRAPQIEIRLQEAVKLGFKHLVIPEATLAKSLKGIDAHIHKISRVSQLSKILA
;
A
#
# COMPACT_ATOMS: atom_id res chain seq x y z
N LYS A 1 -6.43 -17.56 -4.64
CA LYS A 1 -7.04 -16.61 -5.62
C LYS A 1 -7.19 -15.26 -4.91
N LEU A 2 -6.64 -14.19 -5.47
CA LEU A 2 -6.83 -12.82 -4.95
C LEU A 2 -8.07 -12.26 -5.62
N ASN A 3 -9.15 -12.06 -4.86
CA ASN A 3 -10.41 -11.56 -5.39
C ASN A 3 -10.95 -10.45 -4.48
N GLU A 4 -10.14 -9.40 -4.30
CA GLU A 4 -10.50 -8.25 -3.49
C GLU A 4 -9.86 -6.95 -4.00
N PRO A 5 -10.50 -5.79 -3.82
CA PRO A 5 -9.98 -4.50 -4.29
C PRO A 5 -8.69 -4.04 -3.60
N ALA A 6 -8.42 -4.50 -2.37
CA ALA A 6 -7.26 -4.04 -1.61
C ALA A 6 -5.90 -4.39 -2.25
N CYS A 7 -5.89 -5.37 -3.15
CA CYS A 7 -4.68 -5.88 -3.80
C CYS A 7 -4.29 -5.10 -5.06
N ASP A 8 -5.12 -4.18 -5.56
CA ASP A 8 -4.85 -3.47 -6.80
C ASP A 8 -3.56 -2.66 -6.72
N LEU A 9 -3.34 -1.95 -5.61
CA LEU A 9 -2.11 -1.18 -5.42
C LEU A 9 -0.87 -2.07 -5.35
N ALA A 10 -0.97 -3.28 -4.78
CA ALA A 10 0.14 -4.24 -4.76
C ALA A 10 0.48 -4.75 -6.17
N ALA A 11 -0.53 -5.02 -6.99
CA ALA A 11 -0.32 -5.39 -8.40
C ALA A 11 0.32 -4.24 -9.18
N ALA A 12 -0.15 -3.00 -8.96
CA ALA A 12 0.44 -1.82 -9.59
C ALA A 12 1.90 -1.60 -9.18
N ALA A 13 2.23 -1.79 -7.90
CA ALA A 13 3.61 -1.70 -7.40
C ALA A 13 4.52 -2.78 -8.01
N ALA A 14 4.04 -4.01 -8.17
CA ALA A 14 4.79 -5.09 -8.82
C ALA A 14 5.07 -4.77 -10.30
N ILE A 15 4.08 -4.23 -11.03
CA ILE A 15 4.26 -3.80 -12.42
C ILE A 15 5.25 -2.64 -12.49
N TRP A 16 5.09 -1.63 -11.64
CA TRP A 16 6.00 -0.49 -11.56
C TRP A 16 7.44 -0.94 -11.31
N SER A 17 7.67 -1.84 -10.35
CA SER A 17 8.98 -2.41 -10.05
C SER A 17 9.60 -3.11 -11.26
N SER A 18 8.79 -3.85 -12.03
CA SER A 18 9.25 -4.52 -13.25
C SER A 18 9.59 -3.54 -14.37
N VAL A 19 8.86 -2.44 -14.50
CA VAL A 19 9.07 -1.44 -15.57
C VAL A 19 10.27 -0.56 -15.26
N GLU A 20 10.44 -0.15 -14.01
CA GLU A 20 11.53 0.70 -13.55
C GLU A 20 12.79 -0.09 -13.15
N GLU A 21 12.79 -1.41 -13.34
CA GLU A 21 13.87 -2.33 -12.96
C GLU A 21 14.37 -2.13 -11.51
N THR A 22 13.49 -1.66 -10.62
CA THR A 22 13.82 -1.27 -9.26
C THR A 22 13.20 -2.25 -8.28
N PRO A 23 13.99 -3.07 -7.56
CA PRO A 23 13.47 -4.09 -6.66
C PRO A 23 12.85 -3.45 -5.41
N ILE A 24 11.62 -3.86 -5.09
CA ILE A 24 10.98 -3.46 -3.84
C ILE A 24 11.48 -4.39 -2.71
N PRO A 25 11.98 -3.84 -1.58
CA PRO A 25 12.41 -4.66 -0.45
C PRO A 25 11.28 -5.50 0.14
N GLY A 26 11.61 -6.70 0.65
CA GLY A 26 10.61 -7.68 1.12
C GLY A 26 9.84 -7.30 2.40
N ASP A 27 10.21 -6.20 3.06
CA ASP A 27 9.54 -5.66 4.24
C ASP A 27 8.55 -4.52 3.92
N TRP A 28 8.17 -4.37 2.65
CA TRP A 28 7.14 -3.44 2.18
C TRP A 28 5.80 -4.14 1.89
N VAL A 29 4.71 -3.45 2.19
CA VAL A 29 3.36 -3.88 1.83
C VAL A 29 2.57 -2.73 1.22
N PHE A 30 1.72 -3.06 0.25
CA PHE A 30 0.91 -2.11 -0.50
C PHE A 30 -0.55 -2.52 -0.38
N MET A 31 -1.41 -1.60 0.03
CA MET A 31 -2.83 -1.88 0.22
C MET A 31 -3.65 -0.71 -0.30
N GLY A 32 -4.62 -0.98 -1.15
CA GLY A 32 -5.50 0.04 -1.69
C GLY A 32 -6.19 -0.41 -2.97
N GLU A 33 -7.39 0.11 -3.19
CA GLU A 33 -8.10 -0.02 -4.45
C GLU A 33 -7.57 1.02 -5.44
N LEU A 34 -7.39 0.62 -6.70
CA LEU A 34 -6.90 1.51 -7.75
C LEU A 34 -8.02 1.79 -8.75
N ALA A 35 -8.42 3.06 -8.86
CA ALA A 35 -9.30 3.49 -9.94
C ALA A 35 -8.51 3.64 -11.25
N LEU A 36 -9.20 3.49 -12.39
CA LEU A 36 -8.61 3.69 -13.72
C LEU A 36 -8.07 5.11 -13.95
N THR A 37 -8.55 6.10 -13.19
CA THR A 37 -8.05 7.48 -13.17
C THR A 37 -6.70 7.64 -12.44
N GLY A 38 -6.18 6.54 -11.88
CA GLY A 38 -4.96 6.48 -11.08
C GLY A 38 -5.15 6.89 -9.62
N GLU A 39 -6.39 7.09 -9.16
CA GLU A 39 -6.71 7.39 -7.75
C GLU A 39 -6.58 6.14 -6.87
N VAL A 40 -5.98 6.30 -5.69
CA VAL A 40 -5.85 5.26 -4.67
C VAL A 40 -6.94 5.45 -3.61
N ARG A 41 -7.87 4.49 -3.55
CA ARG A 41 -9.07 4.54 -2.72
C ARG A 41 -8.95 3.61 -1.51
N ARG A 42 -9.75 3.90 -0.48
CA ARG A 42 -9.83 3.06 0.73
C ARG A 42 -10.30 1.66 0.39
N ALA A 43 -9.60 0.66 0.94
CA ALA A 43 -10.02 -0.72 0.91
C ALA A 43 -10.71 -1.15 2.24
N PRO A 44 -11.57 -2.17 2.21
CA PRO A 44 -12.18 -2.73 3.42
C PRO A 44 -11.15 -3.24 4.44
N GLN A 45 -11.49 -3.12 5.72
CA GLN A 45 -10.73 -3.73 6.83
C GLN A 45 -9.24 -3.32 6.90
N ILE A 46 -8.90 -2.11 6.45
CA ILE A 46 -7.51 -1.64 6.41
C ILE A 46 -6.81 -1.72 7.78
N GLU A 47 -7.53 -1.45 8.87
CA GLU A 47 -6.98 -1.47 10.24
C GLU A 47 -6.50 -2.86 10.65
N ILE A 48 -7.30 -3.91 10.41
CA ILE A 48 -6.94 -5.30 10.72
C ILE A 48 -5.72 -5.72 9.90
N ARG A 49 -5.67 -5.32 8.62
CA ARG A 49 -4.56 -5.64 7.71
C ARG A 49 -3.27 -4.95 8.12
N LEU A 50 -3.34 -3.68 8.52
CA LEU A 50 -2.19 -2.94 9.03
C LEU A 50 -1.62 -3.59 10.28
N GLN A 51 -2.47 -4.00 11.22
CA GLN A 51 -2.02 -4.71 12.42
C GLN A 51 -1.35 -6.04 12.08
N GLU A 52 -1.92 -6.80 11.14
CA GLU A 52 -1.34 -8.08 10.72
C GLU A 52 -0.01 -7.90 9.98
N ALA A 53 0.09 -6.88 9.12
CA ALA A 53 1.34 -6.56 8.43
C ALA A 53 2.48 -6.26 9.43
N VAL A 54 2.21 -5.45 10.46
CA VAL A 54 3.21 -5.18 11.52
C VAL A 54 3.58 -6.44 12.28
N LYS A 55 2.60 -7.29 12.65
CA LYS A 55 2.87 -8.56 13.35
C LYS A 55 3.76 -9.51 12.53
N LEU A 56 3.61 -9.50 11.21
CA LEU A 56 4.42 -10.30 10.29
C LEU A 56 5.81 -9.68 10.02
N GLY A 57 6.09 -8.48 10.56
CA GLY A 57 7.40 -7.83 10.48
C GLY A 57 7.57 -6.87 9.29
N PHE A 58 6.48 -6.50 8.60
CA PHE A 58 6.54 -5.46 7.57
C PHE A 58 6.80 -4.10 8.20
N LYS A 59 7.76 -3.36 7.64
CA LYS A 59 8.22 -2.07 8.17
C LYS A 59 7.72 -0.88 7.38
N HIS A 60 7.33 -1.06 6.12
CA HIS A 60 6.87 0.00 5.24
C HIS A 60 5.47 -0.33 4.73
N LEU A 61 4.47 0.50 5.09
CA LEU A 61 3.08 0.29 4.73
C LEU A 61 2.63 1.42 3.79
N VAL A 62 2.41 1.09 2.52
CA VAL A 62 1.88 2.03 1.51
C VAL A 62 0.37 1.89 1.42
N ILE A 63 -0.34 2.95 1.78
CA ILE A 63 -1.80 2.95 1.97
C ILE A 63 -2.50 4.16 1.36
N PRO A 64 -3.83 4.11 1.19
CA PRO A 64 -4.58 5.23 0.65
C PRO A 64 -4.52 6.42 1.59
N GLU A 65 -4.35 7.62 1.05
CA GLU A 65 -4.30 8.88 1.81
C GLU A 65 -5.57 9.10 2.65
N ALA A 66 -6.71 8.67 2.11
CA ALA A 66 -8.01 8.69 2.76
C ALA A 66 -8.12 7.75 3.99
N THR A 67 -7.07 7.00 4.34
CA THR A 67 -7.04 6.16 5.54
C THR A 67 -7.13 7.02 6.80
N LEU A 68 -8.11 6.71 7.64
CA LEU A 68 -8.43 7.46 8.85
C LEU A 68 -7.33 7.32 9.88
N ALA A 69 -6.99 8.42 10.57
CA ALA A 69 -5.96 8.44 11.62
C ALA A 69 -6.22 7.40 12.72
N LYS A 70 -7.49 7.13 13.06
CA LYS A 70 -7.86 6.10 14.06
C LYS A 70 -7.35 4.71 13.69
N SER A 71 -7.30 4.38 12.40
CA SER A 71 -6.85 3.08 11.89
C SER A 71 -5.32 2.92 11.92
N LEU A 72 -4.59 3.99 12.22
CA LEU A 72 -3.13 3.98 12.38
C LEU A 72 -2.70 3.95 13.85
N LYS A 73 -3.66 4.00 14.79
CA LYS A 73 -3.34 4.04 16.21
C LYS A 73 -2.69 2.72 16.63
N GLY A 74 -1.45 2.80 17.13
CA GLY A 74 -0.69 1.64 17.59
C GLY A 74 -0.01 0.83 16.47
N ILE A 75 0.05 1.39 15.25
CA ILE A 75 0.83 0.80 14.14
C ILE A 75 2.27 1.29 14.26
N ASP A 76 3.20 0.38 14.54
CA ASP A 76 4.64 0.64 14.62
C ASP A 76 5.33 0.25 13.30
N ALA A 77 5.15 1.10 12.28
CA ALA A 77 5.76 0.97 10.97
C ALA A 77 5.81 2.33 10.24
N HIS A 78 6.64 2.43 9.20
CA HIS A 78 6.70 3.60 8.33
C HIS A 78 5.47 3.65 7.42
N ILE A 79 4.62 4.66 7.60
CA ILE A 79 3.39 4.82 6.83
C ILE A 79 3.61 5.77 5.65
N HIS A 80 3.36 5.27 4.45
CA HIS A 80 3.38 6.04 3.21
C HIS A 80 1.94 6.22 2.71
N LYS A 81 1.40 7.43 2.84
CA LYS A 81 0.06 7.76 2.36
C LYS A 81 0.12 8.29 0.93
N ILE A 82 -0.68 7.70 0.04
CA ILE A 82 -0.78 8.15 -1.36
C ILE A 82 -2.24 8.31 -1.79
N SER A 83 -2.52 9.34 -2.58
CA SER A 83 -3.81 9.52 -3.27
C SER A 83 -3.73 9.09 -4.72
N ARG A 84 -2.53 8.99 -5.32
CA ARG A 84 -2.36 8.57 -6.71
C ARG A 84 -1.24 7.56 -6.90
N VAL A 85 -1.43 6.62 -7.83
CA VAL A 85 -0.44 5.58 -8.17
C VAL A 85 0.88 6.16 -8.69
N SER A 86 0.85 7.32 -9.34
CA SER A 86 2.06 8.01 -9.82
C SER A 86 3.03 8.37 -8.69
N GLN A 87 2.58 8.42 -7.43
CA GLN A 87 3.43 8.67 -6.27
C GLN A 87 4.33 7.49 -5.90
N LEU A 88 4.11 6.29 -6.44
CA LEU A 88 5.02 5.13 -6.26
C LEU A 88 6.46 5.50 -6.66
N SER A 89 6.62 6.21 -7.78
CA SER A 89 7.91 6.71 -8.25
C SER A 89 8.65 7.61 -7.26
N LYS A 90 7.96 8.28 -6.34
CA LYS A 90 8.60 9.15 -5.34
C LYS A 90 8.96 8.41 -4.06
N ILE A 91 8.29 7.29 -3.81
CA ILE A 91 8.41 6.51 -2.57
C ILE A 91 9.44 5.40 -2.74
N LEU A 92 9.54 4.85 -3.95
CA LEU A 92 10.35 3.68 -4.27
C LEU A 92 11.60 3.99 -5.11
N ALA A 93 11.80 5.24 -5.53
CA ALA A 93 13.02 5.69 -6.21
C ALA A 93 14.11 6.14 -5.22
#